data_AF-A0A966WK96-F1
#
_entry.id   AF-A0A966WK96-F1
#
_cell.length_a   1.000
_cell.length_b   1.000
_cell.length_c   1.000
_cell.angle_alpha   90.00
_cell.angle_beta   90.00
_cell.angle_gamma   90.00
#
_symmetry.space_group_name_H-M   'P 1'
#
loop_
_entity.id
_entity.type
_entity.pdbx_description
1 polymer ?
#
loop_
_entity_poly.entity_id
_entity_poly.type
_entity_poly.pdbx_seq_one_letter_code
_entity_poly.pdbx_strand_id
1 'polypeptide(L)'
;MSVIVAGSTGLVGTSLVKAFKETGHEVVGINRKVLDLNDLSATRNFVNKHKPEIIINAAAFVGGIAANQSHPVEFLKHNIQIQNNLMAAAFEIGVPKFVFLGSSCSYPKNAPQPIKEEYLLTGPLEETNSAYAIAKIAGIELLNSYRKEYGVKWISLMPTNL
;
A
#
# COMPACT_ATOMS: atom_id res chain seq x y z
N MET A 1 13.40 7.33 15.08
CA MET A 1 12.92 6.05 14.53
C MET A 1 13.36 5.94 13.08
N SER A 2 13.67 4.74 12.61
CA SER A 2 13.94 4.45 11.19
C SER A 2 12.66 4.12 10.44
N VAL A 3 12.38 4.85 9.35
CA VAL A 3 11.14 4.75 8.57
C VAL A 3 11.45 4.50 7.10
N ILE A 4 10.88 3.45 6.53
CA ILE A 4 10.83 3.27 5.07
C ILE A 4 9.51 3.84 4.54
N VAL A 5 9.59 4.66 3.50
CA VAL A 5 8.42 5.13 2.75
C VAL A 5 8.50 4.61 1.31
N ALA A 6 7.69 3.60 0.99
CA ALA A 6 7.55 3.13 -0.38
C ALA A 6 6.66 4.05 -1.21
N GLY A 7 7.04 4.34 -2.46
CA GLY A 7 6.36 5.32 -3.30
C GLY A 7 6.77 6.77 -2.98
N SER A 8 8.01 6.97 -2.55
CA SER A 8 8.51 8.24 -1.96
C SER A 8 8.47 9.46 -2.86
N THR A 9 8.32 9.29 -4.17
CA THR A 9 8.23 10.36 -5.16
C THR A 9 6.80 10.67 -5.61
N GLY A 10 5.81 9.90 -5.16
CA GLY A 10 4.39 10.22 -5.39
C GLY A 10 3.93 11.37 -4.48
N LEU A 11 2.72 11.89 -4.72
CA LEU A 11 2.14 12.99 -3.93
C LEU A 11 2.12 12.68 -2.42
N VAL A 12 1.55 11.52 -2.05
CA VAL A 12 1.48 11.06 -0.66
C VAL A 12 2.87 10.76 -0.11
N GLY A 13 3.69 10.01 -0.85
CA GLY A 13 5.03 9.62 -0.42
C GLY A 13 5.95 10.81 -0.15
N THR A 14 5.90 11.84 -1.00
CA THR A 14 6.71 13.06 -0.84
C THR A 14 6.31 13.81 0.44
N SER A 15 5.00 13.92 0.69
CA SER A 15 4.47 14.57 1.89
C SER A 15 4.83 13.80 3.17
N LEU A 16 4.77 12.47 3.14
CA LEU A 16 5.21 11.62 4.24
C LEU A 16 6.71 11.77 4.51
N VAL A 17 7.55 11.68 3.48
CA VAL A 17 9.00 11.85 3.63
C VAL A 17 9.33 13.20 4.25
N LYS A 18 8.68 14.27 3.80
CA LYS A 18 8.84 15.61 4.37
C LYS A 18 8.45 15.63 5.85
N ALA A 19 7.23 15.17 6.18
CA ALA A 19 6.71 15.20 7.54
C ALA A 19 7.59 14.42 8.54
N PHE A 20 8.02 13.20 8.18
CA PHE A 20 8.88 12.40 9.05
C PHE A 20 10.26 13.04 9.25
N LYS A 21 10.85 13.64 8.20
CA LYS A 21 12.12 14.36 8.31
C LYS A 21 12.01 15.61 9.20
N GLU A 22 10.93 16.37 9.08
CA GLU A 22 10.67 17.56 9.90
C GLU A 22 10.54 17.21 11.40
N THR A 23 10.06 16.01 11.72
CA THR A 23 10.03 15.49 13.09
C THR A 23 11.32 14.80 13.54
N GLY A 24 12.41 14.90 12.77
CA GLY A 24 13.73 14.36 13.14
C GLY A 24 13.86 12.83 13.01
N HIS A 25 13.04 12.19 12.18
CA HIS A 25 13.16 10.75 11.91
C HIS A 25 14.08 10.47 10.73
N GLU A 26 14.76 9.31 10.77
CA GLU A 26 15.54 8.82 9.64
C GLU A 26 14.59 8.20 8.62
N VAL A 27 14.63 8.70 7.38
CA VAL A 27 13.69 8.29 6.34
C VAL A 27 14.42 7.75 5.12
N VAL A 28 14.11 6.50 4.78
CA VAL A 28 14.54 5.83 3.55
C VAL A 28 13.36 5.82 2.58
N GLY A 29 13.44 6.67 1.56
CA GLY A 29 12.43 6.73 0.51
C GLY A 29 12.71 5.72 -0.60
N ILE A 30 11.73 4.89 -0.95
CA ILE A 30 11.81 3.96 -2.08
C ILE A 30 11.01 4.51 -3.26
N ASN A 31 11.67 4.66 -4.40
CA ASN A 31 11.06 4.80 -5.72
C ASN A 31 11.62 3.71 -6.66
N ARG A 32 11.07 3.62 -7.87
CA ARG A 32 11.44 2.57 -8.85
C ARG A 32 12.92 2.56 -9.23
N LYS A 33 13.63 3.70 -9.16
CA LYS A 33 15.09 3.77 -9.42
C LYS A 33 15.92 3.24 -8.24
N VAL A 34 15.38 3.27 -7.03
CA VAL A 34 16.03 2.77 -5.81
C VAL A 34 15.82 1.27 -5.67
N LEU A 35 14.59 0.80 -5.89
CA LEU A 35 14.21 -0.61 -5.76
C LEU A 35 12.95 -0.90 -6.59
N ASP A 36 12.99 -2.00 -7.35
CA ASP A 36 11.79 -2.56 -7.94
C ASP A 36 11.07 -3.47 -6.92
N LEU A 37 9.94 -2.99 -6.41
CA LEU A 37 9.12 -3.71 -5.44
C LEU A 37 8.39 -4.94 -6.04
N ASN A 38 8.47 -5.19 -7.35
CA ASN A 38 8.01 -6.45 -7.96
C ASN A 38 9.02 -7.60 -7.77
N ASP A 39 10.28 -7.28 -7.45
CA ASP A 39 11.30 -8.27 -7.13
C ASP A 39 11.30 -8.53 -5.61
N LEU A 40 10.80 -9.70 -5.22
CA LEU A 40 10.75 -10.12 -3.82
C LEU A 40 12.15 -10.26 -3.22
N SER A 41 13.12 -10.80 -3.96
CA SER A 41 14.48 -11.01 -3.46
C SER A 41 15.16 -9.68 -3.17
N ALA A 42 15.07 -8.74 -4.12
CA ALA A 42 15.58 -7.39 -3.94
C ALA A 42 14.87 -6.68 -2.76
N THR A 43 13.55 -6.84 -2.65
CA THR A 43 12.75 -6.24 -1.56
C THR A 43 13.16 -6.80 -0.19
N ARG A 44 13.31 -8.12 -0.05
CA ARG A 44 13.81 -8.77 1.17
C ARG A 44 15.18 -8.24 1.56
N ASN A 45 16.12 -8.23 0.63
CA ASN A 45 17.48 -7.74 0.86
C ASN A 45 17.48 -6.28 1.30
N PHE A 46 16.65 -5.45 0.67
CA PHE A 46 16.53 -4.04 1.02
C PHE A 46 15.97 -3.83 2.43
N VAL A 47 14.87 -4.49 2.78
CA VAL A 47 14.25 -4.38 4.11
C VAL A 47 15.20 -4.91 5.19
N ASN A 48 15.84 -6.06 4.97
CA ASN A 48 16.81 -6.66 5.90
C ASN A 48 18.05 -5.77 6.11
N LYS A 49 18.51 -5.07 5.07
CA LYS A 49 19.64 -4.14 5.18
C LYS A 49 19.31 -2.93 6.07
N HIS A 50 18.11 -2.38 5.96
CA HIS A 50 17.73 -1.14 6.65
C HIS A 50 17.08 -1.36 8.02
N LYS A 51 16.50 -2.55 8.28
CA LYS A 51 15.84 -2.93 9.54
C LYS A 51 14.95 -1.82 10.12
N PRO A 52 13.95 -1.35 9.36
CA PRO A 52 13.13 -0.22 9.78
C PRO A 52 12.24 -0.58 10.98
N GLU A 53 11.90 0.43 11.78
CA GLU A 53 10.88 0.30 12.82
C GLU A 53 9.46 0.45 12.23
N ILE A 54 9.35 1.18 11.11
CA ILE A 54 8.08 1.42 10.41
C ILE A 54 8.29 1.31 8.90
N ILE A 55 7.38 0.60 8.23
CA ILE A 55 7.22 0.68 6.77
C ILE A 55 5.87 1.34 6.45
N ILE A 56 5.88 2.35 5.58
CA ILE A 56 4.67 2.95 5.02
C ILE A 56 4.63 2.64 3.53
N ASN A 57 3.64 1.85 3.12
CA ASN A 57 3.42 1.50 1.73
C ASN A 57 2.47 2.49 1.05
N ALA A 58 3.06 3.54 0.46
CA ALA A 58 2.40 4.44 -0.47
C ALA A 58 2.74 4.14 -1.95
N ALA A 59 3.44 3.03 -2.22
CA ALA A 59 3.75 2.59 -3.57
C ALA A 59 2.52 1.93 -4.18
N ALA A 60 2.18 2.34 -5.40
CA ALA A 60 1.11 1.76 -6.18
C ALA A 60 1.38 2.00 -7.68
N PHE A 61 0.88 1.09 -8.52
CA PHE A 61 0.73 1.38 -9.94
C PHE A 61 -0.60 2.13 -10.10
N VAL A 62 -0.52 3.41 -10.47
CA VAL A 62 -1.67 4.34 -10.51
C VAL A 62 -1.78 5.02 -11.87
N GLY A 63 -2.97 5.49 -12.21
CA GLY A 63 -3.25 6.25 -13.43
C GLY A 63 -4.68 6.75 -13.47
N GLY A 64 -5.03 7.52 -14.49
CA GLY A 64 -6.39 8.03 -14.69
C GLY A 64 -7.37 6.93 -15.12
N ILE A 65 -8.64 7.31 -15.32
CA ILE A 65 -9.74 6.41 -15.72
C ILE A 65 -9.37 5.61 -16.98
N ALA A 66 -8.90 6.29 -18.03
CA ALA A 66 -8.53 5.64 -19.29
C ALA A 66 -7.37 4.63 -19.14
N ALA A 67 -6.41 4.89 -18.25
CA ALA A 67 -5.30 3.99 -18.00
C ALA A 67 -5.76 2.72 -17.24
N ASN A 68 -6.64 2.87 -16.24
CA ASN A 68 -7.20 1.74 -15.50
C ASN A 68 -8.01 0.82 -16.41
N GLN A 69 -8.84 1.39 -17.28
CA GLN A 69 -9.62 0.64 -18.26
C GLN A 69 -8.76 -0.06 -19.32
N SER A 70 -7.71 0.61 -19.80
CA SER A 70 -6.86 0.06 -20.86
C SER A 70 -5.88 -1.01 -20.38
N HIS A 71 -5.51 -1.00 -19.09
CA HIS A 71 -4.45 -1.87 -18.55
C HIS A 71 -4.84 -2.64 -17.28
N PRO A 72 -6.02 -3.28 -17.19
CA PRO A 72 -6.50 -3.88 -15.95
C PRO A 72 -5.56 -4.96 -15.40
N VAL A 73 -4.88 -5.72 -16.26
CA VAL A 73 -3.87 -6.72 -15.87
C VAL A 73 -2.72 -6.08 -15.11
N GLU A 74 -2.16 -4.99 -15.64
CA GLU A 74 -1.01 -4.30 -15.02
C GLU A 74 -1.39 -3.68 -13.68
N PHE A 75 -2.57 -3.04 -13.60
CA PHE A 75 -3.08 -2.47 -12.36
C PHE A 75 -3.29 -3.55 -11.29
N LEU A 76 -3.91 -4.68 -11.63
CA LEU A 76 -4.14 -5.76 -10.67
C LEU A 76 -2.82 -6.42 -10.24
N LYS A 77 -2.03 -6.88 -11.23
CA LYS A 77 -0.80 -7.64 -11.00
C LYS A 77 0.23 -6.84 -10.22
N HIS A 78 0.56 -5.62 -10.65
CA HIS A 78 1.62 -4.86 -10.01
C HIS A 78 1.25 -4.43 -8.59
N ASN A 79 0.01 -4.00 -8.34
CA ASN A 79 -0.39 -3.61 -6.99
C ASN A 79 -0.40 -4.81 -6.02
N ILE A 80 -0.85 -5.99 -6.46
CA ILE A 80 -0.76 -7.22 -5.66
C ILE A 80 0.71 -7.61 -5.42
N GLN A 81 1.57 -7.57 -6.45
CA GLN A 81 2.97 -7.94 -6.27
C GLN A 81 3.70 -7.00 -5.31
N ILE A 82 3.52 -5.68 -5.47
CA ILE A 82 4.15 -4.67 -4.61
C ILE A 82 3.73 -4.86 -3.15
N GLN A 83 2.43 -4.97 -2.87
CA GLN A 83 1.95 -5.11 -1.48
C GLN A 83 2.40 -6.44 -0.86
N ASN A 84 2.33 -7.55 -1.61
CA ASN A 84 2.69 -8.88 -1.12
C ASN A 84 4.18 -8.94 -0.80
N ASN A 85 5.03 -8.45 -1.70
CA ASN A 85 6.48 -8.49 -1.51
C ASN A 85 6.91 -7.66 -0.31
N LEU A 86 6.36 -6.45 -0.16
CA LEU A 86 6.73 -5.57 0.93
C LEU A 86 6.21 -6.06 2.27
N MET A 87 4.98 -6.63 2.32
CA MET A 87 4.46 -7.27 3.54
C MET A 87 5.24 -8.53 3.90
N ALA A 88 5.56 -9.41 2.93
CA ALA A 88 6.36 -10.61 3.19
C ALA A 88 7.75 -10.25 3.74
N ALA A 89 8.46 -9.31 3.10
CA ALA A 89 9.76 -8.86 3.57
C ALA A 89 9.70 -8.18 4.96
N ALA A 90 8.63 -7.41 5.23
CA ALA A 90 8.41 -6.80 6.53
C ALA A 90 8.18 -7.86 7.63
N PHE A 91 7.41 -8.90 7.32
CA PHE A 91 7.10 -9.97 8.25
C PHE A 91 8.35 -10.79 8.61
N GLU A 92 9.12 -11.21 7.61
CA GLU A 92 10.33 -12.04 7.77
C GLU A 92 11.39 -11.39 8.67
N ILE A 93 11.50 -10.06 8.63
CA ILE A 93 12.46 -9.29 9.44
C ILE A 93 11.85 -8.83 10.77
N GLY A 94 10.56 -9.09 11.00
CA GLY A 94 9.87 -8.73 12.24
C GLY A 94 9.63 -7.22 12.38
N VAL A 95 9.31 -6.53 11.27
CA VAL A 95 9.04 -5.08 11.29
C VAL A 95 7.84 -4.77 12.20
N PRO A 96 8.04 -3.96 13.27
CA PRO A 96 7.02 -3.78 14.30
C PRO A 96 5.73 -3.12 13.81
N LYS A 97 5.84 -2.15 12.88
CA LYS A 97 4.72 -1.35 12.39
C LYS A 97 4.73 -1.28 10.86
N PHE A 98 3.57 -1.52 10.27
CA PHE A 98 3.37 -1.40 8.84
C PHE A 98 2.08 -0.62 8.59
N VAL A 99 2.12 0.32 7.66
CA VAL A 99 0.95 1.08 7.21
C VAL A 99 0.74 0.82 5.72
N PHE A 100 -0.39 0.23 5.36
CA PHE A 100 -0.81 0.07 3.97
C PHE A 100 -1.79 1.17 3.57
N LEU A 101 -1.54 1.85 2.45
CA LEU A 101 -2.50 2.81 1.91
C LEU A 101 -3.45 2.12 0.92
N GLY A 102 -4.71 2.00 1.34
CA GLY A 102 -5.83 1.63 0.49
C GLY A 102 -6.28 2.81 -0.38
N SER A 103 -7.55 2.80 -0.78
CA SER A 103 -8.16 3.90 -1.52
C SER A 103 -9.68 3.85 -1.39
N SER A 104 -10.33 5.00 -1.26
CA SER A 104 -11.80 5.11 -1.22
C SER A 104 -12.50 4.48 -2.44
N CYS A 105 -11.81 4.31 -3.57
CA CYS A 105 -12.36 3.58 -4.73
C CYS A 105 -12.58 2.07 -4.50
N SER A 106 -12.16 1.55 -3.34
CA SER A 106 -12.38 0.15 -2.94
C SER A 106 -13.80 -0.09 -2.43
N TYR A 107 -14.55 0.96 -2.12
CA TYR A 107 -15.94 0.84 -1.69
C TYR A 107 -16.88 0.64 -2.88
N PRO A 108 -18.07 0.04 -2.66
CA PRO A 108 -19.08 -0.11 -3.70
C PRO A 108 -19.44 1.23 -4.35
N LYS A 109 -19.68 1.21 -5.66
CA LYS A 109 -20.05 2.40 -6.44
C LYS A 109 -21.25 3.16 -5.85
N ASN A 110 -22.22 2.40 -5.34
CA ASN A 110 -23.48 2.91 -4.78
C ASN A 110 -23.52 2.82 -3.24
N ALA A 111 -22.36 2.89 -2.57
CA ALA A 111 -22.33 2.89 -1.10
C ALA A 111 -23.08 4.11 -0.52
N PRO A 112 -23.87 3.93 0.56
CA PRO A 112 -24.59 5.03 1.18
C PRO A 112 -23.64 6.04 1.82
N GLN A 113 -24.06 7.31 1.84
CA GLN A 113 -23.28 8.42 2.38
C GLN A 113 -23.73 8.78 3.81
N PRO A 114 -22.80 9.12 4.72
CA PRO A 114 -21.34 9.03 4.55
C PRO A 114 -20.86 7.57 4.47
N ILE A 115 -19.84 7.32 3.65
CA ILE A 115 -19.23 5.98 3.54
C ILE A 115 -18.61 5.60 4.88
N LYS A 116 -18.93 4.39 5.36
CA LYS A 116 -18.35 3.79 6.56
C LYS A 116 -17.48 2.59 6.23
N GLU A 117 -16.58 2.24 7.14
CA GLU A 117 -15.67 1.11 6.99
C GLU A 117 -16.41 -0.21 6.76
N GLU A 118 -17.55 -0.44 7.43
CA GLU A 118 -18.35 -1.67 7.27
C GLU A 118 -18.98 -1.84 5.88
N TYR A 119 -18.93 -0.84 5.00
CA TYR A 119 -19.49 -0.92 3.66
C TYR A 119 -18.54 -1.57 2.64
N LEU A 120 -17.29 -1.86 3.02
CA LEU A 120 -16.34 -2.57 2.16
C LEU A 120 -16.93 -3.92 1.73
N LEU A 121 -16.87 -4.26 0.45
CA LEU A 121 -17.42 -5.50 -0.13
C LEU A 121 -18.95 -5.71 -0.01
N THR A 122 -19.73 -4.68 0.31
CA THR A 122 -21.21 -4.79 0.42
C THR A 122 -21.98 -4.65 -0.90
N GLY A 123 -21.29 -4.44 -2.02
CA GLY A 123 -21.91 -4.24 -3.34
C GLY A 123 -20.88 -4.15 -4.48
N PRO A 124 -21.36 -3.93 -5.73
CA PRO A 124 -20.49 -3.89 -6.90
C PRO A 124 -19.56 -2.67 -6.89
N LEU A 125 -18.33 -2.88 -7.37
CA LEU A 125 -17.32 -1.84 -7.56
C LEU A 125 -17.62 -1.02 -8.83
N GLU A 126 -16.95 0.13 -8.95
CA GLU A 126 -16.94 0.90 -10.19
C GLU A 126 -16.14 0.14 -11.27
N GLU A 127 -16.76 -0.13 -12.42
CA GLU A 127 -16.18 -0.99 -13.45
C GLU A 127 -14.85 -0.44 -13.99
N THR A 128 -14.77 0.88 -14.14
CA THR A 128 -13.61 1.56 -14.74
C THR A 128 -12.31 1.42 -13.94
N ASN A 129 -12.39 1.12 -12.65
CA ASN A 129 -11.24 0.96 -11.76
C ASN A 129 -11.26 -0.35 -10.96
N SER A 130 -12.15 -1.28 -11.31
CA SER A 130 -12.38 -2.54 -10.58
C SER A 130 -11.10 -3.33 -10.31
N ALA A 131 -10.20 -3.44 -11.29
CA ALA A 131 -8.91 -4.13 -11.14
C ALA A 131 -8.02 -3.52 -10.04
N TYR A 132 -7.91 -2.19 -10.01
CA TYR A 132 -7.16 -1.48 -8.97
C TYR A 132 -7.85 -1.58 -7.60
N ALA A 133 -9.18 -1.43 -7.56
CA ALA A 133 -9.97 -1.56 -6.35
C ALA A 133 -9.83 -2.98 -5.73
N ILE A 134 -9.92 -4.03 -6.53
CA ILE A 134 -9.71 -5.41 -6.08
C ILE A 134 -8.29 -5.62 -5.55
N ALA A 135 -7.26 -5.06 -6.19
CA ALA A 135 -5.90 -5.15 -5.67
C ALA A 135 -5.78 -4.52 -4.27
N LYS A 136 -6.39 -3.34 -4.05
CA LYS A 136 -6.39 -2.67 -2.74
C LYS A 136 -7.19 -3.43 -1.68
N ILE A 137 -8.33 -4.00 -2.05
CA ILE A 137 -9.11 -4.89 -1.17
C ILE A 137 -8.26 -6.09 -0.76
N ALA A 138 -7.59 -6.74 -1.71
CA ALA A 138 -6.71 -7.87 -1.43
C ALA A 138 -5.56 -7.49 -0.47
N GLY A 139 -5.03 -6.27 -0.56
CA GLY A 139 -3.99 -5.79 0.36
C GLY A 139 -4.50 -5.54 1.77
N ILE A 140 -5.72 -5.01 1.90
CA ILE A 140 -6.39 -4.86 3.21
C ILE A 140 -6.62 -6.24 3.83
N GLU A 141 -7.14 -7.19 3.05
CA GLU A 141 -7.42 -8.54 3.54
C GLU A 141 -6.15 -9.31 3.89
N LEU A 142 -5.08 -9.15 3.11
CA LEU A 142 -3.78 -9.72 3.43
C LEU A 142 -3.27 -9.18 4.77
N LEU A 143 -3.35 -7.86 4.98
CA LEU A 143 -2.96 -7.24 6.24
C LEU A 143 -3.83 -7.72 7.42
N ASN A 144 -5.15 -7.84 7.23
CA ASN A 144 -6.06 -8.44 8.21
C ASN A 144 -5.65 -9.86 8.58
N SER A 145 -5.29 -10.65 7.57
CA SER A 145 -4.85 -12.03 7.73
C SER A 145 -3.53 -12.13 8.51
N TYR A 146 -2.55 -11.28 8.19
CA TYR A 146 -1.31 -11.19 8.98
C TYR A 146 -1.59 -10.87 10.46
N ARG A 147 -2.54 -9.96 10.74
CA ARG A 147 -2.94 -9.66 12.12
C ARG A 147 -3.59 -10.86 12.80
N LYS A 148 -4.51 -11.54 12.12
CA LYS A 148 -5.27 -12.67 12.65
C LYS A 148 -4.38 -13.88 12.91
N GLU A 149 -3.49 -14.20 11.98
CA GLU A 149 -2.64 -15.40 12.04
C GLU A 149 -1.40 -15.18 12.90
N TYR A 150 -0.76 -14.02 12.80
CA TYR A 150 0.56 -13.79 13.42
C TYR A 150 0.58 -12.68 14.47
N GLY A 151 -0.54 -12.01 14.74
CA GLY A 151 -0.64 -11.02 15.83
C GLY A 151 0.16 -9.72 15.59
N VAL A 152 0.52 -9.40 14.34
CA VAL A 152 1.22 -8.15 14.01
C VAL A 152 0.36 -6.91 14.30
N LYS A 153 0.99 -5.74 14.49
CA LYS A 153 0.30 -4.47 14.77
C LYS A 153 0.15 -3.58 13.54
N TRP A 154 0.01 -4.19 12.38
CA TRP A 154 -0.06 -3.50 11.09
C TRP A 154 -1.43 -2.88 10.87
N ILE A 155 -1.51 -1.79 10.12
CA ILE A 155 -2.77 -1.08 9.85
C ILE A 155 -2.91 -0.71 8.38
N SER A 156 -4.15 -0.57 7.93
CA SER A 156 -4.50 0.03 6.64
C SER A 156 -5.20 1.37 6.85
N LEU A 157 -4.91 2.36 6.01
CA LEU A 157 -5.60 3.65 5.98
C LEU A 157 -6.31 3.82 4.63
N MET A 158 -7.49 4.46 4.67
CA MET A 158 -8.35 4.68 3.50
C MET A 158 -8.43 6.18 3.19
N PRO A 159 -7.45 6.75 2.46
CA PRO A 159 -7.52 8.14 2.05
C PRO A 159 -8.66 8.36 1.03
N THR A 160 -9.26 9.54 1.09
CA THR A 160 -10.15 10.07 0.05
C THR A 160 -9.34 10.74 -1.06
N ASN A 161 -9.99 11.49 -1.95
CA ASN A 161 -9.35 12.28 -3.01
C ASN A 161 -8.31 13.25 -2.41
N LEU A 162 -7.17 13.38 -3.09
CA LEU A 162 -6.02 14.21 -2.72
C LEU A 162 -5.62 15.13 -3.87
#